data_AF-J2KPY8-F1
#
_entry.id   AF-J2KPY8-F1
#
_cell.length_a   1.000
_cell.length_b   1.000
_cell.length_c   1.000
_cell.angle_alpha   90.00
_cell.angle_beta   90.00
_cell.angle_gamma   90.00
#
_symmetry.space_group_name_H-M   'P 1'
#
loop_
_entity.id
_entity.type
_entity.pdbx_description
1 polymer ?
#
loop_
_entity_poly.entity_id
_entity_poly.type
_entity_poly.pdbx_seq_one_letter_code
_entity_poly.pdbx_strand_id
1 'polypeptide(L)'
;MENQYFGGAFSLERMMWIKPNFLWMMYRNGWGEKEGQEFVLAIHLKMSAFRQYLENAVYSSYDKNLEVSRDEWKRQVKESSVRLQWDRIMILLGKN
;
A
#
# COMPACT_ATOMS: atom_id res chain seq x y z
N MET A 1 8.41 -21.28 11.18
CA MET A 1 7.66 -20.06 11.56
C MET A 1 7.52 -20.08 13.08
N GLU A 2 8.55 -19.71 13.84
CA GLU A 2 8.49 -19.86 15.31
C GLU A 2 7.75 -18.72 16.01
N ASN A 3 7.67 -17.53 15.38
CA ASN A 3 7.21 -16.32 16.05
C ASN A 3 6.16 -15.60 15.19
N GLN A 4 4.96 -16.15 14.98
CA GLN A 4 3.89 -15.54 14.15
C GLN A 4 3.31 -14.21 14.71
N TYR A 5 4.15 -13.35 15.26
CA TYR A 5 3.82 -12.03 15.75
C TYR A 5 4.85 -11.02 15.26
N PHE A 6 4.41 -9.79 15.03
CA PHE A 6 5.31 -8.69 14.72
C PHE A 6 5.94 -8.18 16.02
N GLY A 7 7.26 -8.33 16.17
CA GLY A 7 8.01 -7.93 17.36
C GLY A 7 8.96 -6.75 17.13
N GLY A 8 9.58 -6.27 18.21
CA GLY A 8 10.61 -5.24 18.17
C GLY A 8 10.10 -3.87 17.73
N ALA A 9 10.74 -3.28 16.73
CA ALA A 9 10.45 -1.94 16.22
C ALA A 9 9.26 -1.87 15.23
N PHE A 10 8.51 -2.97 15.05
CA PHE A 10 7.35 -2.97 14.16
C PHE A 10 6.21 -2.13 14.74
N SER A 11 5.69 -1.19 13.95
CA SER A 11 4.58 -0.32 14.34
C SER A 11 3.27 -0.76 13.68
N LEU A 12 2.25 -1.02 14.50
CA LEU A 12 0.90 -1.32 14.03
C LEU A 12 0.11 -0.07 13.59
N GLU A 13 0.57 1.12 14.00
CA GLU A 13 -0.08 2.40 13.68
C GLU A 13 0.46 3.03 12.40
N ARG A 14 1.65 2.59 11.95
CA ARG A 14 2.26 3.07 10.70
C ARG A 14 1.51 2.46 9.51
N MET A 15 1.11 3.33 8.57
CA MET A 15 0.58 2.90 7.28
C MET A 15 1.60 1.99 6.56
N MET A 16 1.17 0.79 6.19
CA MET A 16 1.97 -0.15 5.41
C MET A 16 1.55 -0.16 3.94
N TRP A 17 2.54 -0.36 3.06
CA TRP A 17 2.33 -0.46 1.62
C TRP A 17 2.51 -1.90 1.16
N ILE A 18 1.46 -2.49 0.58
CA ILE A 18 1.57 -3.76 -0.14
C ILE A 18 1.74 -3.42 -1.63
N LYS A 19 2.86 -3.84 -2.21
CA LYS A 19 3.11 -3.74 -3.66
C LYS A 19 3.17 -5.16 -4.23
N PRO A 20 2.30 -5.53 -5.19
CA PRO A 20 2.29 -6.89 -5.77
C PRO A 20 3.49 -7.15 -6.71
N ASN A 21 4.39 -6.18 -6.90
CA ASN A 21 5.56 -6.28 -7.76
C ASN A 21 6.84 -6.02 -6.94
N PHE A 22 7.71 -7.03 -6.89
CA PHE A 22 8.96 -6.99 -6.13
C PHE A 22 9.91 -5.87 -6.59
N LEU A 23 10.17 -5.76 -7.90
CA LEU A 23 11.09 -4.76 -8.44
C LEU A 23 10.61 -3.33 -8.14
N TRP A 24 9.30 -3.10 -8.26
CA TRP A 24 8.72 -1.81 -7.96
C TRP A 24 8.81 -1.45 -6.47
N MET A 25 8.58 -2.42 -5.59
CA MET A 25 8.77 -2.26 -4.15
C MET A 25 10.23 -1.92 -3.82
N MET A 26 11.18 -2.69 -4.36
CA MET A 26 12.61 -2.46 -4.11
C MET A 26 13.09 -1.12 -4.66
N TYR A 27 12.60 -0.71 -5.84
CA TYR A 27 12.89 0.63 -6.34
C TYR A 27 12.37 1.73 -5.39
N ARG A 28 11.14 1.57 -4.86
CA ARG A 28 10.51 2.59 -4.01
C ARG A 28 11.19 2.75 -2.65
N ASN A 29 11.66 1.67 -2.03
CA ASN A 29 12.44 1.76 -0.79
C ASN A 29 13.94 2.00 -1.03
N GLY A 30 14.38 2.26 -2.27
CA GLY A 30 15.80 2.49 -2.57
C GLY A 30 16.67 1.27 -2.28
N TRP A 31 16.17 0.09 -2.63
CA TRP A 31 16.83 -1.20 -2.40
C TRP A 31 17.17 -1.49 -0.93
N GLY A 32 16.44 -0.88 0.00
CA GLY A 32 16.69 -1.01 1.44
C GLY A 32 17.73 -0.04 2.01
N GLU A 33 18.15 0.96 1.25
CA GLU A 33 19.11 1.97 1.72
C GLU A 33 18.43 3.21 2.35
N LYS A 34 17.11 3.35 2.20
CA LYS A 34 16.38 4.48 2.77
C LYS A 34 16.09 4.27 4.26
N GLU A 35 16.37 5.29 5.05
CA GLU A 35 16.08 5.33 6.48
C GLU A 35 14.60 4.98 6.76
N GLY A 36 14.37 4.00 7.65
CA GLY A 36 13.06 3.50 8.04
C GLY A 36 12.34 2.62 7.00
N GLN A 37 13.04 2.18 5.94
CA GLN A 37 12.54 1.28 4.90
C GLN A 37 13.59 0.24 4.46
N GLU A 38 14.53 -0.09 5.34
CA GLU A 38 15.67 -0.98 5.11
C GLU A 38 15.25 -2.45 5.02
N PHE A 39 14.14 -2.78 5.69
CA PHE A 39 13.61 -4.13 5.76
C PHE A 39 12.28 -4.27 5.04
N VAL A 40 12.15 -5.34 4.26
CA VAL A 40 10.90 -5.74 3.62
C VAL A 40 10.38 -7.00 4.28
N LEU A 41 9.14 -6.94 4.74
CA LEU A 41 8.42 -8.08 5.27
C LEU A 41 7.76 -8.87 4.13
N ALA A 42 8.14 -10.13 3.97
CA ALA A 42 7.42 -11.07 3.12
C ALA A 42 6.20 -11.63 3.88
N ILE A 43 5.00 -11.46 3.32
CA ILE A 43 3.76 -12.04 3.84
C ILE A 43 3.12 -12.95 2.82
N HIS A 44 2.52 -14.05 3.28
CA HIS A 44 1.64 -14.88 2.47
C HIS A 44 0.20 -14.61 2.89
N LEU A 45 -0.63 -14.20 1.94
CA LEU A 45 -2.04 -13.92 2.15
C LEU A 45 -2.89 -14.90 1.34
N LYS A 46 -4.03 -15.30 1.91
CA LYS A 46 -5.07 -15.96 1.12
C LYS A 46 -5.58 -14.97 0.07
N MET A 47 -5.76 -15.42 -1.16
CA MET A 47 -6.27 -14.58 -2.24
C MET A 47 -7.66 -14.00 -1.91
N SER A 48 -8.50 -14.75 -1.19
CA SER A 48 -9.81 -14.27 -0.73
C SER A 48 -9.69 -13.09 0.24
N ALA A 49 -8.76 -13.15 1.20
CA ALA A 49 -8.50 -12.04 2.12
C ALA A 49 -8.00 -10.80 1.37
N PHE A 50 -7.11 -10.97 0.39
CA PHE A 50 -6.64 -9.86 -0.45
C PHE A 50 -7.78 -9.21 -1.24
N ARG A 51 -8.69 -10.00 -1.83
CA ARG A 51 -9.88 -9.47 -2.51
C ARG A 51 -10.79 -8.69 -1.57
N GLN A 52 -11.03 -9.20 -0.36
CA GLN A 52 -11.80 -8.49 0.65
C GLN A 52 -11.18 -7.13 1.01
N TYR A 53 -9.85 -7.02 1.08
CA TYR A 53 -9.21 -5.72 1.29
C TYR A 53 -9.45 -4.75 0.13
N LEU A 54 -9.40 -5.23 -1.11
CA LEU A 54 -9.65 -4.40 -2.30
C LEU A 54 -11.11 -3.94 -2.39
N GLU A 55 -12.07 -4.81 -2.06
CA GLU A 55 -13.50 -4.48 -2.04
C GLU A 55 -13.84 -3.39 -1.01
N ASN A 56 -13.09 -3.33 0.10
CA ASN A 56 -13.26 -2.31 1.15
C ASN A 56 -12.31 -1.11 1.00
N ALA A 57 -11.50 -1.06 -0.06
CA ALA A 57 -10.50 -0.02 -0.22
C ALA A 57 -11.13 1.30 -0.70
N VAL A 58 -10.65 2.41 -0.16
CA VAL A 58 -11.02 3.76 -0.62
C VAL A 58 -9.87 4.35 -1.43
N TYR A 59 -10.15 5.01 -2.56
CA TYR A 59 -9.12 5.68 -3.34
C TYR A 59 -8.39 6.73 -2.49
N SER A 60 -7.06 6.68 -2.47
CA SER A 60 -6.22 7.60 -1.70
C SER A 60 -6.19 9.02 -2.27
N SER A 61 -6.80 9.23 -3.43
CA SER A 61 -6.86 10.52 -4.13
C SER A 61 -8.26 10.71 -4.70
N TYR A 62 -8.75 11.95 -4.64
CA TYR A 62 -10.05 12.30 -5.20
C TYR A 62 -9.95 12.40 -6.72
N ASP A 63 -10.92 11.79 -7.40
CA ASP A 63 -11.17 11.96 -8.83
C ASP A 63 -12.62 12.41 -9.02
N LYS A 64 -12.86 13.34 -9.95
CA LYS A 64 -14.20 13.87 -10.25
C LYS A 64 -15.14 12.81 -10.86
N ASN A 65 -14.59 11.72 -11.38
CA ASN A 65 -15.32 10.58 -11.91
C ASN A 65 -15.72 9.60 -10.80
N LEU A 66 -15.30 9.81 -9.55
CA LEU A 66 -15.86 9.10 -8.43
C LEU A 66 -17.31 9.55 -8.24
N GLU A 67 -18.22 8.59 -8.05
CA GLU A 67 -19.64 8.84 -7.80
C GLU A 67 -19.92 9.33 -6.36
N VAL A 68 -18.98 10.07 -5.76
CA VAL A 68 -19.08 10.61 -4.39
C VAL A 68 -18.61 12.06 -4.36
N SER A 69 -19.17 12.85 -3.43
CA SER A 69 -18.72 14.23 -3.23
C SER A 69 -17.30 14.24 -2.63
N ARG A 70 -16.61 15.37 -2.80
CA ARG A 70 -15.27 15.55 -2.23
C ARG A 70 -15.24 15.43 -0.71
N ASP A 71 -16.29 15.89 -0.02
CA ASP A 71 -16.35 15.82 1.44
C ASP A 71 -16.70 14.41 1.93
N GLU A 72 -17.56 13.70 1.21
CA GLU A 72 -17.83 12.28 1.48
C GLU A 72 -16.57 11.43 1.25
N TRP A 73 -15.82 11.67 0.17
CA TRP A 73 -14.54 11.00 -0.07
C TRP A 73 -13.54 11.24 1.08
N LYS A 74 -13.39 12.49 1.57
CA LYS A 74 -12.49 12.79 2.70
C LYS A 74 -12.88 12.00 3.95
N ARG A 75 -14.19 11.90 4.23
CA ARG A 75 -14.72 11.15 5.36
C ARG A 75 -14.39 9.66 5.23
N GLN A 76 -14.64 9.08 4.07
CA GLN A 76 -14.31 7.68 3.76
C GLN A 76 -12.81 7.39 3.88
N VAL A 77 -11.93 8.26 3.39
CA VAL A 77 -10.47 8.10 3.51
C VAL A 77 -10.01 8.14 4.97
N LYS A 78 -10.64 8.99 5.80
CA LYS A 78 -10.32 9.11 7.23
C LYS A 78 -10.75 7.87 8.02
N GLU A 79 -11.90 7.29 7.68
CA GLU A 79 -12.48 6.14 8.39
C GLU A 79 -11.93 4.80 7.88
N SER A 80 -11.48 4.72 6.63
CA SER A 80 -11.03 3.46 6.04
C SER A 80 -9.66 3.03 6.56
N SER A 81 -9.57 1.74 6.88
CA SER A 81 -8.31 1.05 7.20
C SER A 81 -7.53 0.62 5.96
N VAL A 82 -8.13 0.66 4.76
CA VAL A 82 -7.49 0.24 3.51
C VAL A 82 -7.65 1.31 2.45
N ARG A 83 -6.52 1.75 1.90
CA ARG A 83 -6.48 2.78 0.85
C ARG A 83 -5.90 2.22 -0.43
N LEU A 84 -6.55 2.49 -1.56
CA LEU A 84 -6.08 2.12 -2.89
C LEU A 84 -5.41 3.33 -3.55
N GLN A 85 -4.14 3.19 -3.89
CA GLN A 85 -3.42 4.19 -4.67
C GLN A 85 -3.01 3.59 -6.01
N TRP A 86 -3.44 4.22 -7.09
CA TRP A 86 -2.85 3.96 -8.40
C TRP A 86 -1.45 4.56 -8.43
N ASP A 87 -0.45 3.69 -8.53
CA ASP A 87 0.91 4.11 -8.78
C ASP A 87 1.13 4.15 -10.29
N ARG A 88 1.76 5.22 -10.78
CA ARG A 88 2.18 5.22 -12.18
C ARG A 88 3.32 4.22 -12.27
N ILE A 89 3.08 3.08 -12.92
CA ILE A 89 4.17 2.19 -13.31
C ILE A 89 5.09 3.01 -14.21
N MET A 90 6.26 3.38 -13.69
CA MET A 90 7.36 3.74 -14.56
C MET A 90 7.74 2.45 -15.26
N ILE A 91 7.19 2.24 -16.45
CA ILE A 91 7.93 1.43 -17.41
C ILE A 91 9.23 2.22 -17.60
N LEU A 92 10.36 1.62 -17.27
CA LEU A 92 11.70 2.12 -17.58
C LEU A 92 11.94 2.12 -19.11
N LEU A 93 10.97 2.58 -19.90
CA LEU A 93 11.23 3.02 -21.25
C LEU A 93 11.84 4.41 -21.07
N GLY A 94 13.16 4.48 -21.26
CA GLY A 94 13.90 5.72 -21.28
C GLY A 94 13.11 6.77 -22.05
N LYS A 95 12.59 7.76 -21.32
CA LYS A 95 12.14 8.99 -21.94
C LYS A 95 13.41 9.82 -22.16
N ASN A 96 13.82 9.88 -23.42
CA ASN A 96 14.59 11.00 -23.95
C ASN A 96 13.84 12.32 -23.70
#